data_AF-A0A7S4CPY0-F1
#
_entry.id   AF-A0A7S4CPY0-F1
#
_cell.length_a   1.000
_cell.length_b   1.000
_cell.length_c   1.000
_cell.angle_alpha   90.00
_cell.angle_beta   90.00
_cell.angle_gamma   90.00
#
_symmetry.space_group_name_H-M   'P 1'
#
loop_
_entity.id
_entity.type
_entity.pdbx_description
1 polymer ?
#
loop_
_entity_poly.entity_id
_entity_poly.type
_entity_poly.pdbx_seq_one_letter_code
_entity_poly.pdbx_strand_id
1 'polypeptide(L)'
;RRALAPILKGQELPLTPSDAQVLFARGGIAEMQRVQQQHGSHVWWDKRQVAVRVYGEEAARAATTRALMNWLAHCSEQVRVRVPRRLGETLSEWRQPFDYAEELEWQRGAITARVPRGRAREFRAALQELVQDLCPTGGTGDCMVCMEPADCTLLACNHRTLCQACLEEWVARQATRFEETKLPLCCGQCDAPLALRDIVGALTPENREGLVRFA
;
A
#
# COMPACT_ATOMS: atom_id res chain seq x y z
N ARG A 1 28.37 45.97 12.37
CA ARG A 1 28.63 44.54 12.09
C ARG A 1 27.45 43.73 12.65
N ARG A 2 26.43 43.42 11.83
CA ARG A 2 25.33 42.51 12.25
C ARG A 2 25.95 41.14 12.51
N ALA A 3 25.70 40.55 13.68
CA ALA A 3 26.30 39.29 14.08
C ALA A 3 25.85 38.18 13.13
N LEU A 4 26.78 37.60 12.37
CA LEU A 4 26.55 36.44 11.49
C LEU A 4 26.33 35.14 12.30
N ALA A 5 26.67 35.14 13.59
CA ALA A 5 26.55 33.99 14.47
C ALA A 5 25.13 33.37 14.52
N PRO A 6 24.03 34.13 14.66
CA PRO A 6 22.68 33.57 14.59
C PRO A 6 22.29 33.03 13.22
N ILE A 7 22.84 33.56 12.12
CA ILE A 7 22.56 33.07 10.76
C ILE A 7 23.22 31.71 10.53
N LEU A 8 24.43 31.52 11.07
CA LEU A 8 25.21 30.30 10.95
C LEU A 8 24.72 29.14 11.83
N LYS A 9 23.96 29.42 12.90
CA LYS A 9 23.55 28.37 13.84
C LYS A 9 22.45 27.44 13.30
N GLY A 10 21.72 27.87 12.27
CA GLY A 10 20.61 27.12 11.67
C GLY A 10 19.49 26.82 12.69
N GLN A 11 18.29 26.52 12.19
CA GLN A 11 17.22 25.95 13.00
C GLN A 11 16.91 24.55 12.49
N GLU A 12 17.02 23.56 13.35
CA GLU A 12 16.61 22.20 13.02
C GLU A 12 15.08 22.09 13.05
N LEU A 13 14.52 21.45 12.03
CA LEU A 13 13.09 21.19 11.96
C LEU A 13 12.72 20.03 12.89
N PRO A 14 11.62 20.13 13.67
CA PRO A 14 11.15 19.05 14.52
C PRO A 14 10.47 17.96 13.66
N LEU A 15 11.27 17.13 12.99
CA LEU A 15 10.79 16.11 12.07
C LEU A 15 10.73 14.73 12.74
N THR A 16 9.68 13.97 12.45
CA THR A 16 9.67 12.52 12.65
C THR A 16 10.40 11.82 11.50
N PRO A 17 10.82 10.55 11.67
CA PRO A 17 11.42 9.79 10.57
C PRO A 17 10.55 9.74 9.31
N SER A 18 9.24 9.66 9.47
CA SER A 18 8.29 9.71 8.36
C SER A 18 8.26 11.08 7.68
N ASP A 19 8.53 12.20 8.40
CA ASP A 19 8.52 13.56 7.82
C ASP A 19 9.71 13.72 6.91
N ALA A 20 10.86 13.24 7.38
CA ALA A 20 12.07 13.20 6.60
C ALA A 20 11.92 12.34 5.34
N GLN A 21 11.24 11.18 5.39
CA GLN A 21 11.00 10.38 4.19
C GLN A 21 10.22 11.15 3.11
N VAL A 22 9.19 11.91 3.50
CA VAL A 22 8.39 12.72 2.58
C VAL A 22 9.21 13.89 2.03
N LEU A 23 9.94 14.61 2.89
CA LEU A 23 10.83 15.69 2.46
C LEU A 23 11.95 15.20 1.53
N PHE A 24 12.46 13.99 1.73
CA PHE A 24 13.57 13.43 0.95
C PHE A 24 13.13 12.77 -0.36
N ALA A 25 11.83 12.64 -0.58
CA ALA A 25 11.25 12.24 -1.86
C ALA A 25 11.36 13.38 -2.89
N ARG A 26 11.19 13.06 -4.18
CA ARG A 26 11.32 14.03 -5.27
C ARG A 26 10.39 15.25 -5.12
N GLY A 27 9.15 15.02 -4.67
CA GLY A 27 8.18 16.09 -4.39
C GLY A 27 8.60 16.97 -3.22
N GLY A 28 9.07 16.37 -2.12
CA GLY A 28 9.55 17.10 -0.94
C GLY A 28 10.80 17.95 -1.24
N ILE A 29 11.73 17.44 -2.06
CA ILE A 29 12.92 18.20 -2.48
C ILE A 29 12.51 19.43 -3.31
N ALA A 30 11.58 19.26 -4.25
CA ALA A 30 11.07 20.37 -5.04
C ALA A 30 10.38 21.43 -4.16
N GLU A 31 9.61 20.99 -3.16
CA GLU A 31 8.96 21.91 -2.22
C GLU A 31 9.98 22.65 -1.33
N MET A 32 10.98 21.96 -0.80
CA MET A 32 12.06 22.60 -0.03
C MET A 32 12.78 23.68 -0.86
N GLN A 33 13.05 23.42 -2.14
CA GLN A 33 13.65 24.42 -3.04
C GLN A 33 12.70 25.60 -3.31
N ARG A 34 11.41 25.32 -3.51
CA ARG A 34 10.37 26.35 -3.73
C ARG A 34 10.26 27.28 -2.52
N VAL A 35 10.11 26.73 -1.33
CA VAL A 35 9.98 27.49 -0.07
C VAL A 35 11.28 28.26 0.23
N GLN A 36 12.44 27.66 -0.06
CA GLN A 36 13.74 28.33 0.05
C GLN A 36 13.80 29.61 -0.79
N GLN A 37 13.43 29.51 -2.08
CA GLN A 37 13.42 30.65 -3.00
C GLN A 37 12.38 31.70 -2.59
N GLN A 38 11.20 31.26 -2.14
CA GLN A 38 10.10 32.14 -1.76
C GLN A 38 10.43 33.04 -0.57
N HIS A 39 11.16 32.51 0.42
CA HIS A 39 11.43 33.22 1.67
C HIS A 39 12.88 33.71 1.82
N GLY A 40 13.73 33.45 0.82
CA GLY A 40 15.15 33.86 0.87
C GLY A 40 15.93 33.20 2.00
N SER A 41 15.58 31.96 2.35
CA SER A 41 16.30 31.15 3.33
C SER A 41 17.25 30.19 2.63
N HIS A 42 18.01 29.39 3.39
CA HIS A 42 18.73 28.24 2.87
C HIS A 42 18.32 26.99 3.63
N VAL A 43 17.85 25.96 2.92
CA VAL A 43 17.41 24.69 3.49
C VAL A 43 18.49 23.67 3.21
N TRP A 44 19.06 23.12 4.27
CA TRP A 44 20.00 22.01 4.21
C TRP A 44 19.33 20.74 4.70
N TRP A 45 19.66 19.60 4.10
CA TRP A 45 19.13 18.31 4.54
C TRP A 45 20.19 17.22 4.45
N ASP A 46 20.13 16.28 5.38
CA ASP A 46 20.98 15.08 5.41
C ASP A 46 20.14 13.82 5.62
N LYS A 47 20.15 12.95 4.60
CA LYS A 47 19.43 11.67 4.62
C LYS A 47 19.98 10.69 5.67
N ARG A 48 21.28 10.76 5.99
CA ARG A 48 21.93 9.87 6.94
C ARG A 48 21.58 10.24 8.38
N GLN A 49 21.48 11.54 8.65
CA GLN A 49 21.13 12.07 9.96
C GLN A 49 19.62 12.29 10.15
N VAL A 50 18.82 12.09 9.09
CA VAL A 50 17.36 12.31 9.12
C VAL A 50 17.03 13.73 9.59
N ALA A 51 17.83 14.70 9.14
CA ALA A 51 17.82 16.06 9.64
C ALA A 51 17.59 17.06 8.50
N VAL A 52 16.82 18.11 8.79
CA VAL A 52 16.64 19.27 7.91
C VAL A 52 16.86 20.53 8.74
N ARG A 53 17.68 21.44 8.23
CA ARG A 53 18.05 22.70 8.89
C ARG A 53 17.77 23.88 7.99
N VAL A 54 17.19 24.92 8.57
CA VAL A 54 16.89 26.18 7.88
C VAL A 54 17.84 27.27 8.38
N TYR A 55 18.55 27.91 7.45
CA TYR A 55 19.46 29.01 7.68
C TYR A 55 18.89 30.30 7.09
N GLY A 56 19.25 31.45 7.66
CA GLY A 56 18.77 32.76 7.23
C GLY A 56 18.41 33.67 8.38
N GLU A 57 17.86 34.85 8.05
CA GLU A 57 17.29 35.76 9.04
C GLU A 57 16.10 35.13 9.77
N GLU A 58 15.85 35.54 11.00
CA GLU A 58 14.85 34.91 11.89
C GLU A 58 13.45 34.88 11.27
N ALA A 59 13.02 35.97 10.63
CA ALA A 59 11.74 36.04 9.93
C ALA A 59 11.66 35.06 8.75
N ALA A 60 12.72 34.98 7.94
CA ALA A 60 12.81 34.06 6.80
C ALA A 60 12.81 32.59 7.25
N ARG A 61 13.54 32.26 8.32
CA ARG A 61 13.54 30.92 8.90
C ARG A 61 12.17 30.54 9.44
N ALA A 62 11.54 31.41 10.22
CA ALA A 62 10.21 31.14 10.78
C ALA A 62 9.17 30.94 9.68
N ALA A 63 9.21 31.74 8.61
CA ALA A 63 8.32 31.60 7.46
C ALA A 63 8.56 30.27 6.71
N THR A 64 9.83 29.93 6.43
CA THR A 64 10.21 28.67 5.76
C THR A 64 9.78 27.46 6.58
N THR A 65 10.08 27.46 7.87
CA THR A 65 9.70 26.38 8.80
C THR A 65 8.18 26.20 8.82
N ARG A 66 7.42 27.29 8.95
CA ARG A 66 5.96 27.22 8.96
C ARG A 66 5.40 26.70 7.63
N ALA A 67 5.95 27.15 6.50
CA ALA A 67 5.53 26.69 5.18
C ALA A 67 5.79 25.18 4.99
N LEU A 68 6.97 24.69 5.38
CA LEU A 68 7.30 23.27 5.28
C LEU A 68 6.45 22.41 6.21
N MET A 69 6.24 22.83 7.46
CA MET A 69 5.38 22.10 8.40
C MET A 69 3.93 22.09 7.95
N ASN A 70 3.43 23.21 7.41
CA ASN A 70 2.09 23.27 6.83
C ASN A 70 1.97 22.35 5.61
N TRP A 71 2.95 22.33 4.73
CA TRP A 71 2.95 21.42 3.59
C TRP A 71 2.98 19.95 4.02
N LEU A 72 3.83 19.60 4.99
CA LEU A 72 3.89 18.26 5.57
C LEU A 72 2.55 17.82 6.18
N ALA A 73 1.83 18.74 6.84
CA ALA A 73 0.51 18.46 7.40
C ALA A 73 -0.56 18.16 6.33
N HIS A 74 -0.39 18.68 5.11
CA HIS A 74 -1.29 18.44 3.98
C HIS A 74 -0.76 17.34 3.03
N CYS A 75 0.37 16.72 3.36
CA CYS A 75 0.82 15.57 2.60
C CYS A 75 -0.08 14.37 2.92
N SER A 76 -0.50 13.68 1.89
CA SER A 76 -1.22 12.43 2.00
C SER A 76 -0.27 11.26 1.75
N GLU A 77 -0.44 10.17 2.48
CA GLU A 77 0.31 8.92 2.32
C GLU A 77 -0.55 7.86 1.65
N GLN A 78 0.05 7.03 0.79
CA GLN A 78 -0.67 5.93 0.15
C GLN A 78 -0.72 4.72 1.08
N VAL A 79 -1.92 4.22 1.32
CA VAL A 79 -2.18 3.04 2.13
C VAL A 79 -2.82 1.97 1.26
N ARG A 80 -2.34 0.74 1.42
CA ARG A 80 -2.92 -0.46 0.80
C ARG A 80 -3.26 -1.47 1.88
N VAL A 81 -4.49 -1.96 1.85
CA VAL A 81 -5.01 -2.96 2.78
C VAL A 81 -5.66 -4.08 1.98
N ARG A 82 -5.34 -5.33 2.29
CA ARG A 82 -6.01 -6.48 1.67
C ARG A 82 -7.40 -6.63 2.26
N VAL A 83 -8.39 -6.83 1.40
CA VAL A 83 -9.78 -7.03 1.79
C VAL A 83 -10.44 -8.08 0.90
N PRO A 84 -11.47 -8.77 1.41
CA PRO A 84 -12.25 -9.68 0.59
C PRO A 84 -12.84 -9.05 -0.67
N ARG A 85 -13.02 -9.85 -1.73
CA ARG A 85 -13.52 -9.34 -3.02
C ARG A 85 -14.93 -8.75 -2.90
N ARG A 86 -15.86 -9.47 -2.28
CA ARG A 86 -17.21 -8.96 -1.96
C ARG A 86 -17.22 -7.58 -1.30
N LEU A 87 -16.20 -7.25 -0.51
CA LEU A 87 -16.09 -5.96 0.15
C LEU A 87 -15.60 -4.86 -0.80
N GLY A 88 -14.79 -5.23 -1.79
CA GLY A 88 -14.37 -4.32 -2.84
C GLY A 88 -15.52 -3.84 -3.72
N GLU A 89 -16.47 -4.73 -4.01
CA GLU A 89 -17.63 -4.46 -4.86
C GLU A 89 -18.63 -3.49 -4.20
N THR A 90 -18.66 -3.46 -2.86
CA THR A 90 -19.50 -2.55 -2.05
C THR A 90 -18.77 -1.28 -1.58
N LEU A 91 -17.56 -1.02 -2.07
CA LEU A 91 -16.72 0.11 -1.62
C LEU A 91 -17.41 1.48 -1.74
N SER A 92 -18.29 1.65 -2.74
CA SER A 92 -19.06 2.89 -2.92
C SER A 92 -19.96 3.23 -1.73
N GLU A 93 -20.46 2.23 -1.02
CA GLU A 93 -21.33 2.40 0.14
C GLU A 93 -20.56 2.83 1.39
N TRP A 94 -19.24 2.62 1.41
CA TRP A 94 -18.37 2.90 2.56
C TRP A 94 -17.45 4.07 2.36
N ARG A 95 -17.68 4.85 1.30
CA ARG A 95 -16.90 6.07 1.09
C ARG A 95 -17.12 7.09 2.20
N GLN A 96 -18.29 7.08 2.85
CA GLN A 96 -18.65 8.01 3.92
C GLN A 96 -17.81 7.84 5.20
N PRO A 97 -17.59 6.62 5.75
CA PRO A 97 -16.61 6.38 6.82
C PRO A 97 -15.18 6.84 6.52
N PHE A 98 -14.84 6.97 5.24
CA PHE A 98 -13.51 7.35 4.75
C PHE A 98 -13.55 8.67 3.96
N ASP A 99 -14.36 9.64 4.41
CA ASP A 99 -14.51 10.95 3.75
C ASP A 99 -13.20 11.74 3.63
N TYR A 100 -12.26 11.46 4.53
CA TYR A 100 -10.91 11.99 4.54
C TYR A 100 -9.95 11.27 3.58
N ALA A 101 -10.34 10.14 2.99
CA ALA A 101 -9.51 9.36 2.08
C ALA A 101 -9.73 9.80 0.62
N GLU A 102 -8.65 10.18 -0.04
CA GLU A 102 -8.61 10.44 -1.47
C GLU A 102 -8.28 9.16 -2.24
N GLU A 103 -8.69 9.08 -3.52
CA GLU A 103 -8.35 7.95 -4.40
C GLU A 103 -8.65 6.57 -3.78
N LEU A 104 -9.77 6.48 -3.05
CA LEU A 104 -10.26 5.24 -2.47
C LEU A 104 -10.73 4.32 -3.59
N GLU A 105 -9.91 3.32 -3.91
CA GLU A 105 -10.12 2.38 -5.01
C GLU A 105 -9.94 0.95 -4.54
N TRP A 106 -10.77 0.04 -5.05
CA TRP A 106 -10.56 -1.39 -4.91
C TRP A 106 -9.87 -1.93 -6.16
N GLN A 107 -8.76 -2.65 -5.95
CA GLN A 107 -8.04 -3.35 -7.01
C GLN A 107 -7.48 -4.67 -6.49
N ARG A 108 -7.94 -5.79 -7.07
CA ARG A 108 -7.37 -7.14 -6.91
C ARG A 108 -7.26 -7.58 -5.44
N GLY A 109 -8.38 -7.55 -4.72
CA GLY A 109 -8.43 -7.99 -3.31
C GLY A 109 -7.71 -7.03 -2.35
N ALA A 110 -7.56 -5.77 -2.74
CA ALA A 110 -7.03 -4.73 -1.87
C ALA A 110 -7.75 -3.40 -2.11
N ILE A 111 -7.95 -2.65 -1.04
CA ILE A 111 -8.33 -1.25 -1.10
C ILE A 111 -7.05 -0.43 -0.99
N THR A 112 -6.88 0.47 -1.95
CA THR A 112 -5.86 1.51 -1.95
C THR A 112 -6.52 2.85 -1.70
N ALA A 113 -5.88 3.67 -0.88
CA ALA A 113 -6.34 5.03 -0.60
C ALA A 113 -5.14 5.93 -0.38
N ARG A 114 -5.30 7.22 -0.65
CA ARG A 114 -4.40 8.27 -0.21
C ARG A 114 -5.03 8.96 0.99
N VAL A 115 -4.41 8.84 2.16
CA VAL A 115 -4.97 9.34 3.42
C VAL A 115 -4.09 10.44 3.99
N PRO A 116 -4.65 11.40 4.75
CA PRO A 116 -3.87 12.38 5.47
C PRO A 116 -2.84 11.68 6.35
N ARG A 117 -1.63 12.21 6.32
CA ARG A 117 -0.50 11.68 7.07
C ARG A 117 -0.83 11.50 8.55
N GLY A 118 -0.47 10.34 9.09
CA GLY A 118 -0.74 9.96 10.48
C GLY A 118 -2.09 9.27 10.69
N ARG A 119 -3.00 9.34 9.71
CA ARG A 119 -4.28 8.61 9.74
C ARG A 119 -4.19 7.22 9.08
N ALA A 120 -3.04 6.80 8.56
CA ALA A 120 -2.88 5.46 8.00
C ALA A 120 -3.24 4.33 8.98
N ARG A 121 -2.88 4.48 10.26
CA ARG A 121 -3.23 3.49 11.29
C ARG A 121 -4.73 3.45 11.55
N GLU A 122 -5.35 4.62 11.63
CA GLU A 122 -6.80 4.77 11.81
C GLU A 122 -7.56 4.16 10.62
N PHE A 123 -7.16 4.50 9.39
CA PHE A 123 -7.73 3.93 8.18
C PHE A 123 -7.64 2.40 8.15
N ARG A 124 -6.45 1.85 8.48
CA ARG A 124 -6.25 0.39 8.56
C ARG A 124 -7.15 -0.25 9.60
N ALA A 125 -7.26 0.34 10.79
CA ALA A 125 -8.05 -0.19 11.88
C ALA A 125 -9.55 -0.17 11.53
N ALA A 126 -10.07 0.97 11.07
CA ALA A 126 -11.47 1.10 10.67
C ALA A 126 -11.84 0.14 9.53
N LEU A 127 -10.95 -0.02 8.54
CA LEU A 127 -11.19 -0.96 7.45
C LEU A 127 -11.13 -2.42 7.92
N GLN A 128 -10.26 -2.75 8.88
CA GLN A 128 -10.20 -4.09 9.47
C GLN A 128 -11.45 -4.42 10.30
N GLU A 129 -11.98 -3.44 11.03
CA GLU A 129 -13.23 -3.59 11.80
C GLU A 129 -14.40 -3.88 10.86
N LEU A 130 -14.55 -3.09 9.78
CA LEU A 130 -15.55 -3.37 8.73
C LEU A 130 -15.39 -4.76 8.11
N VAL A 131 -14.15 -5.19 7.88
CA VAL A 131 -13.87 -6.55 7.38
C VAL A 131 -14.33 -7.60 8.38
N GLN A 132 -14.09 -7.41 9.68
CA GLN A 132 -14.51 -8.35 10.72
C GLN A 132 -16.03 -8.41 10.86
N ASP A 133 -16.72 -7.27 10.83
CA ASP A 133 -18.18 -7.21 10.94
C ASP A 133 -18.87 -7.93 9.77
N LEU A 134 -18.33 -7.76 8.56
CA LEU A 134 -18.90 -8.32 7.34
C LEU A 134 -18.39 -9.74 7.06
N CYS A 135 -17.28 -10.14 7.68
CA CYS A 135 -16.65 -11.45 7.52
C CYS A 135 -16.25 -12.01 8.90
N PRO A 136 -17.22 -12.35 9.78
CA PRO A 136 -16.94 -12.82 11.13
C PRO A 136 -16.21 -14.17 11.16
N THR A 137 -16.25 -14.92 10.06
CA THR A 137 -15.50 -16.15 9.87
C THR A 137 -14.25 -15.83 9.06
N GLY A 138 -13.11 -15.69 9.74
CA GLY A 138 -11.78 -15.93 9.16
C GLY A 138 -11.39 -17.38 9.43
N GLY A 139 -12.19 -18.31 8.92
CA GLY A 139 -12.08 -19.74 9.21
C GLY A 139 -11.04 -20.43 8.33
N THR A 140 -10.63 -21.63 8.74
CA THR A 140 -9.74 -22.55 7.99
C THR A 140 -10.29 -23.02 6.63
N GLY A 141 -11.37 -22.39 6.14
CA GLY A 141 -12.03 -22.67 4.87
C GLY A 141 -12.24 -21.44 4.00
N ASP A 142 -11.57 -20.32 4.28
CA ASP A 142 -11.61 -19.13 3.43
C ASP A 142 -10.44 -19.11 2.43
N CYS A 143 -10.70 -18.52 1.27
CA CYS A 143 -9.73 -18.31 0.21
C CYS A 143 -8.63 -17.37 0.70
N MET A 144 -7.38 -17.82 0.59
CA MET A 144 -6.21 -17.04 1.00
C MET A 144 -5.96 -15.78 0.16
N VAL A 145 -6.65 -15.63 -0.97
CA VAL A 145 -6.50 -14.51 -1.92
C VAL A 145 -7.60 -13.48 -1.73
N CYS A 146 -8.86 -13.90 -1.79
CA CYS A 146 -10.01 -13.00 -1.69
C CYS A 146 -10.82 -13.15 -0.41
N MET A 147 -10.39 -13.96 0.56
CA MET A 147 -11.04 -14.16 1.86
C MET A 147 -12.54 -14.53 1.79
N GLU A 148 -13.00 -15.06 0.65
CA GLU A 148 -14.32 -15.65 0.46
C GLU A 148 -14.26 -17.15 0.71
N PRO A 149 -15.37 -17.87 0.95
CA PRO A 149 -15.34 -19.30 1.18
C PRO A 149 -14.57 -20.04 0.07
N ALA A 150 -13.55 -20.82 0.46
CA ALA A 150 -12.79 -21.65 -0.45
C ALA A 150 -13.60 -22.89 -0.84
N ASP A 151 -13.94 -22.97 -2.12
CA ASP A 151 -14.65 -24.09 -2.73
C ASP A 151 -13.71 -25.01 -3.55
N CYS A 152 -12.50 -24.56 -3.88
CA CYS A 152 -11.52 -25.40 -4.57
C CYS A 152 -10.74 -26.27 -3.58
N THR A 153 -10.91 -27.59 -3.70
CA THR A 153 -10.09 -28.56 -2.98
C THR A 153 -8.90 -28.96 -3.85
N LEU A 154 -7.69 -28.72 -3.36
CA LEU A 154 -6.47 -29.11 -4.06
C LEU A 154 -6.24 -30.61 -3.89
N LEU A 155 -6.16 -31.39 -4.98
CA LEU A 155 -6.04 -32.85 -4.89
C LEU A 155 -4.74 -33.32 -4.22
N ALA A 156 -3.66 -32.54 -4.32
CA ALA A 156 -2.36 -32.88 -3.75
C ALA A 156 -2.36 -32.96 -2.22
N CYS A 157 -3.18 -32.15 -1.56
CA CYS A 157 -3.14 -32.00 -0.09
C CYS A 157 -4.52 -31.92 0.57
N ASN A 158 -5.60 -31.98 -0.20
CA ASN A 158 -6.99 -31.81 0.24
C ASN A 158 -7.29 -30.50 1.00
N HIS A 159 -6.39 -29.52 0.94
CA HIS A 159 -6.65 -28.20 1.51
C HIS A 159 -7.54 -27.37 0.60
N ARG A 160 -8.45 -26.60 1.22
CA ARG A 160 -9.29 -25.59 0.58
C ARG A 160 -8.66 -24.24 0.77
N THR A 161 -7.80 -23.84 -0.16
CA THR A 161 -7.02 -22.60 -0.04
C THR A 161 -7.50 -21.50 -0.96
N LEU A 162 -8.25 -21.83 -2.02
CA LEU A 162 -8.69 -20.89 -3.04
C LEU A 162 -10.18 -21.02 -3.32
N CYS A 163 -10.82 -19.92 -3.70
CA CYS A 163 -12.12 -19.96 -4.37
C CYS A 163 -11.94 -20.11 -5.88
N GLN A 164 -12.99 -20.55 -6.57
CA GLN A 164 -13.02 -20.78 -8.02
C GLN A 164 -12.47 -19.59 -8.81
N ALA A 165 -12.95 -18.38 -8.53
CA ALA A 165 -12.55 -17.18 -9.27
C ALA A 165 -11.05 -16.84 -9.08
N CYS A 166 -10.52 -17.01 -7.85
CA CYS A 166 -9.11 -16.76 -7.58
C CYS A 166 -8.20 -17.83 -8.18
N LEU A 167 -8.66 -19.09 -8.23
CA LEU A 167 -7.94 -20.15 -8.91
C LEU A 167 -7.85 -19.89 -10.42
N GLU A 168 -8.96 -19.49 -11.04
CA GLU A 168 -9.03 -19.20 -12.48
C GLU A 168 -8.15 -18.00 -12.87
N GLU A 169 -8.22 -16.89 -12.12
CA GLU A 169 -7.37 -15.72 -12.37
C GLU A 169 -5.88 -16.07 -12.20
N TRP A 170 -5.56 -16.89 -11.20
CA TRP A 170 -4.19 -17.32 -10.98
C TRP A 170 -3.70 -18.25 -12.10
N VAL A 171 -4.52 -19.19 -12.57
CA VAL A 171 -4.21 -20.06 -13.72
C VAL A 171 -4.00 -19.23 -14.99
N ALA A 172 -4.87 -18.27 -15.29
CA ALA A 172 -4.73 -17.39 -16.46
C ALA A 172 -3.41 -16.59 -16.45
N ARG A 173 -2.94 -16.19 -15.26
CA ARG A 173 -1.65 -15.51 -15.08
C ARG A 173 -0.45 -16.43 -15.21
N GLN A 174 -0.56 -17.69 -14.79
CA GLN A 174 0.52 -18.66 -14.97
C GLN A 174 0.60 -19.09 -16.43
N ALA A 175 -0.53 -19.32 -17.09
CA ALA A 175 -0.63 -19.65 -18.53
C ALA A 175 0.15 -18.66 -19.42
N THR A 176 0.21 -17.38 -19.01
CA THR A 176 0.91 -16.31 -19.74
C THR A 176 2.38 -16.13 -19.35
N ARG A 177 2.89 -16.84 -18.32
CA ARG A 177 4.25 -16.68 -17.77
C ARG A 177 5.08 -17.97 -17.73
N PHE A 178 4.60 -19.05 -18.36
CA PHE A 178 5.24 -20.38 -18.33
C PHE A 178 6.70 -20.41 -18.84
N GLU A 179 7.15 -19.42 -19.61
CA GLU A 179 8.55 -19.34 -20.06
C GLU A 179 9.53 -18.87 -18.96
N GLU A 180 9.04 -18.24 -17.88
CA GLU A 180 9.91 -17.58 -16.89
C GLU A 180 9.75 -18.09 -15.44
N THR A 181 8.61 -18.68 -15.07
CA THR A 181 8.38 -19.14 -13.69
C THR A 181 8.79 -20.60 -13.49
N LYS A 182 9.87 -20.82 -12.73
CA LYS A 182 10.27 -22.15 -12.24
C LYS A 182 9.13 -22.78 -11.41
N LEU A 183 8.67 -23.93 -11.88
CA LEU A 183 7.88 -24.91 -11.13
C LEU A 183 8.58 -25.36 -9.83
N PRO A 184 7.84 -25.89 -8.84
CA PRO A 184 6.39 -26.07 -8.81
C PRO A 184 5.64 -24.99 -8.00
N LEU A 185 4.37 -24.81 -8.34
CA LEU A 185 3.41 -24.01 -7.57
C LEU A 185 3.18 -24.73 -6.23
N CYS A 186 3.01 -24.02 -5.11
CA CYS A 186 2.84 -24.67 -3.81
C CYS A 186 1.52 -24.28 -3.14
N CYS A 187 0.95 -25.20 -2.36
CA CYS A 187 -0.18 -24.96 -1.49
C CYS A 187 0.18 -23.90 -0.43
N GLY A 188 -0.61 -22.84 -0.30
CA GLY A 188 -0.35 -21.79 0.69
C GLY A 188 -0.49 -22.18 2.16
N GLN A 189 -0.94 -23.41 2.44
CA GLN A 189 -1.15 -23.92 3.80
C GLN A 189 -0.10 -24.95 4.23
N CYS A 190 0.42 -25.76 3.31
CA CYS A 190 1.39 -26.82 3.64
C CYS A 190 2.59 -26.89 2.71
N ASP A 191 2.75 -25.92 1.81
CA ASP A 191 3.78 -25.84 0.78
C ASP A 191 3.88 -27.05 -0.16
N ALA A 192 2.86 -27.92 -0.16
CA ALA A 192 2.83 -29.08 -1.05
C ALA A 192 2.84 -28.62 -2.52
N PRO A 193 3.72 -29.16 -3.37
CA PRO A 193 3.77 -28.81 -4.77
C PRO A 193 2.47 -29.24 -5.47
N LEU A 194 1.89 -28.32 -6.23
CA LEU A 194 0.67 -28.45 -7.00
C LEU A 194 1.03 -28.71 -8.46
N ALA A 195 0.68 -29.90 -8.95
CA ALA A 195 0.70 -30.20 -10.37
C ALA A 195 -0.58 -29.69 -11.05
N LEU A 196 -0.54 -29.51 -12.37
CA LEU A 196 -1.71 -29.11 -13.16
C LEU A 196 -2.92 -30.00 -12.91
N ARG A 197 -2.73 -31.32 -12.81
CA ARG A 197 -3.80 -32.27 -12.48
C ARG A 197 -4.49 -31.97 -11.15
N ASP A 198 -3.77 -31.38 -10.19
CA ASP A 198 -4.28 -31.08 -8.84
C ASP A 198 -5.22 -29.87 -8.86
N ILE A 199 -5.21 -29.12 -9.97
CA ILE A 199 -5.97 -27.90 -10.21
C ILE A 199 -7.09 -28.13 -11.25
N VAL A 200 -6.89 -29.03 -12.23
CA VAL A 200 -7.87 -29.33 -13.31
C VAL A 200 -9.24 -29.72 -12.77
N GLY A 201 -9.30 -30.51 -11.68
CA GLY A 201 -10.57 -30.90 -11.05
C GLY A 201 -11.36 -29.72 -10.50
N ALA A 202 -10.67 -28.64 -10.12
CA ALA A 202 -11.24 -27.40 -9.60
C ALA A 202 -11.41 -26.33 -10.70
N LEU A 203 -11.21 -26.63 -11.98
CA LEU A 203 -11.45 -25.68 -13.08
C LEU A 203 -12.76 -25.99 -13.81
N THR A 204 -13.43 -24.93 -14.26
CA THR A 204 -14.56 -24.98 -15.20
C THR A 204 -14.12 -25.56 -16.56
N PRO A 205 -15.03 -26.20 -17.32
CA PRO A 205 -14.70 -26.80 -18.62
C PRO A 205 -14.03 -25.83 -19.59
N GLU A 206 -14.48 -24.57 -19.65
CA GLU A 206 -13.89 -23.56 -20.54
C GLU A 206 -12.42 -23.24 -20.20
N ASN A 207 -12.10 -23.19 -18.90
CA ASN A 207 -10.74 -22.90 -18.42
C ASN A 207 -9.81 -24.11 -18.52
N ARG A 208 -10.34 -25.34 -18.56
CA ARG A 208 -9.56 -26.56 -18.84
C ARG A 208 -9.04 -26.56 -20.27
N GLU A 209 -9.85 -26.15 -21.24
CA GLU A 209 -9.42 -26.08 -22.65
C GLU A 209 -8.28 -25.07 -22.85
N GLY A 210 -8.28 -23.98 -22.09
CA GLY A 210 -7.19 -23.00 -22.06
C GLY A 210 -5.85 -23.57 -21.57
N LEU A 211 -5.88 -24.55 -20.66
CA LEU A 211 -4.67 -25.25 -20.17
C LEU A 211 -4.19 -26.35 -21.13
N VAL A 212 -5.10 -27.09 -21.76
CA VAL A 212 -4.77 -28.20 -22.67
C VAL A 212 -4.02 -27.73 -23.91
N ARG A 213 -4.18 -26.46 -24.32
CA ARG A 213 -3.41 -25.89 -25.43
C ARG A 213 -1.91 -25.72 -25.14
N PHE A 214 -1.48 -25.88 -23.90
CA PHE A 214 -0.08 -25.66 -23.46
C PHE A 214 0.53 -26.87 -22.74
N ALA A 215 -0.20 -27.99 -22.64
CA ALA A 215 0.31 -29.29 -22.16
C ALA A 215 0.82 -30.13 -23.33
#